data_AF-M1C8Z1-F1
#
_entry.id   AF-M1C8Z1-F1
#
_cell.length_a   1.000
_cell.length_b   1.000
_cell.length_c   1.000
_cell.angle_alpha   90.00
_cell.angle_beta   90.00
_cell.angle_gamma   90.00
#
_symmetry.space_group_name_H-M   'P 1'
#
loop_
_entity.id
_entity.type
_entity.pdbx_description
1 polymer ?
#
loop_
_entity_poly.entity_id
_entity_poly.type
_entity_poly.pdbx_seq_one_letter_code
_entity_poly.pdbx_strand_id
1 'polypeptide(L)'
;MPTAFKLFTGSAWTMLSRPFMEYLLWGWDNLPRIVLMYYANFLSTPEGYFHTVICNAEEFRNTTVNHDLHFISWDNPPKQHPHVLTLKDYKSMVDSNASFARKFRRNELVLDKIDSELLGRKIDGFVPGSWFDGGDANSTISEYILRNITSLRPGPGAQRMKSLISSLLSDKDFSSKHCI
;
A
#
# COMPACT_ATOMS: atom_id res chain seq x y z
N MET A 1 22.58 1.61 -21.13
CA MET A 1 21.56 2.44 -20.45
C MET A 1 20.81 3.22 -21.52
N PRO A 2 19.47 3.33 -21.45
CA PRO A 2 18.70 4.11 -22.42
C PRO A 2 19.07 5.60 -22.32
N THR A 3 19.01 6.31 -23.44
CA THR A 3 19.21 7.77 -23.50
C THR A 3 17.90 8.54 -23.57
N ALA A 4 16.80 7.87 -23.92
CA ALA A 4 15.49 8.49 -24.11
C ALA A 4 14.70 8.73 -22.82
N PHE A 5 15.04 8.05 -21.72
CA PHE A 5 14.39 8.16 -20.42
C PHE A 5 15.36 7.81 -19.29
N LYS A 6 15.10 8.34 -18.09
CA LYS A 6 15.87 8.04 -16.88
C LYS A 6 15.29 6.81 -16.18
N LEU A 7 16.14 5.92 -15.67
CA LEU A 7 15.69 4.76 -14.91
C LEU A 7 15.45 5.12 -13.44
N PHE A 8 14.36 4.59 -12.89
CA PHE A 8 14.03 4.70 -11.48
C PHE A 8 13.70 3.31 -10.93
N THR A 9 13.99 3.10 -9.65
CA THR A 9 13.77 1.83 -8.94
C THR A 9 13.10 2.08 -7.61
N GLY A 10 12.34 1.11 -7.12
CA GLY A 10 11.70 1.16 -5.82
C GLY A 10 11.11 -0.18 -5.43
N SER A 11 10.08 -0.15 -4.58
CA SER A 11 9.39 -1.36 -4.11
C SER A 11 8.60 -2.00 -5.25
N ALA A 12 8.59 -3.34 -5.32
CA ALA A 12 7.68 -4.06 -6.22
C ALA A 12 6.19 -3.84 -5.88
N TRP A 13 5.90 -3.34 -4.67
CA TRP A 13 4.56 -3.02 -4.20
C TRP A 13 4.34 -1.53 -4.43
N THR A 14 3.25 -1.19 -5.13
CA THR A 14 2.94 0.20 -5.46
C THR A 14 1.44 0.45 -5.36
N MET A 15 1.09 1.70 -5.08
CA MET A 15 -0.28 2.19 -5.08
C MET A 15 -0.41 3.17 -6.22
N LEU A 16 -1.18 2.78 -7.24
CA LEU A 16 -1.30 3.53 -8.48
C LEU A 16 -2.67 4.19 -8.55
N SER A 17 -2.69 5.48 -8.88
CA SER A 17 -3.94 6.21 -9.07
C SER A 17 -4.64 5.74 -10.35
N ARG A 18 -5.97 5.80 -10.36
CA ARG A 18 -6.77 5.46 -11.55
C ARG A 18 -6.34 6.25 -12.80
N PRO A 19 -6.10 7.58 -12.74
CA PRO A 19 -5.63 8.34 -13.90
C PRO A 19 -4.28 7.84 -14.44
N PHE A 20 -3.34 7.50 -13.56
CA PHE A 20 -2.05 6.96 -14.01
C PHE A 20 -2.22 5.58 -14.67
N MET A 21 -3.06 4.71 -14.11
CA MET A 21 -3.39 3.43 -14.74
C MET A 21 -4.04 3.60 -16.12
N GLU A 22 -4.92 4.58 -16.29
CA GLU A 22 -5.51 4.90 -17.60
C GLU A 22 -4.46 5.38 -18.59
N TYR A 23 -3.49 6.20 -18.16
CA TYR A 23 -2.36 6.60 -18.99
C TYR A 23 -1.51 5.41 -19.44
N LEU A 24 -1.21 4.46 -18.54
CA LEU A 24 -0.43 3.28 -18.89
C LEU A 24 -1.12 2.40 -19.95
N LEU A 25 -2.45 2.30 -19.91
CA LEU A 25 -3.23 1.41 -20.77
C LEU A 25 -3.66 2.07 -22.08
N TRP A 26 -4.19 3.29 -21.99
CA TRP A 26 -4.87 4.00 -23.07
C TRP A 26 -4.10 5.23 -23.54
N GLY A 27 -2.99 5.59 -22.90
CA GLY A 27 -2.19 6.74 -23.24
C GLY A 27 -1.80 6.74 -24.71
N TRP A 28 -1.98 7.89 -25.36
CA TRP A 28 -1.53 8.12 -26.73
C TRP A 28 0.00 8.27 -26.79
N ASP A 29 0.64 8.65 -25.68
CA ASP A 29 2.09 8.66 -25.51
C ASP A 29 2.67 7.24 -25.66
N ASN A 30 3.83 7.15 -26.30
CA ASN A 30 4.55 5.90 -26.48
C ASN A 30 5.42 5.53 -25.28
N LEU A 31 5.68 6.45 -24.34
CA LEU A 31 6.54 6.22 -23.18
C LEU A 31 6.20 4.93 -22.40
N PRO A 32 4.93 4.66 -21.98
CA PRO A 32 4.62 3.42 -21.28
C PRO A 32 4.97 2.17 -22.10
N ARG A 33 4.71 2.18 -23.42
CA ARG A 33 4.98 1.05 -24.33
C ARG A 33 6.48 0.83 -24.53
N ILE A 34 7.25 1.91 -24.70
CA ILE A 34 8.71 1.86 -24.85
C ILE A 34 9.36 1.33 -23.56
N VAL A 35 8.95 1.86 -22.41
CA VAL A 35 9.47 1.42 -21.11
C VAL A 35 9.05 -0.03 -20.83
N LEU A 36 7.83 -0.43 -21.21
CA LEU A 36 7.37 -1.82 -21.07
C LEU A 36 8.24 -2.77 -21.91
N MET A 37 8.52 -2.42 -23.16
CA MET A 37 9.42 -3.19 -24.03
C MET A 37 10.82 -3.30 -23.44
N TYR A 38 11.34 -2.21 -22.86
CA TYR A 38 12.63 -2.22 -22.18
C TYR A 38 12.64 -3.17 -20.97
N TYR A 39 11.62 -3.11 -20.13
CA TYR A 39 11.52 -3.93 -18.92
C TYR A 39 11.02 -5.37 -19.16
N ALA A 40 10.59 -5.72 -20.38
CA ALA A 40 10.13 -7.07 -20.73
C ALA A 40 11.24 -8.14 -20.59
N ASN A 41 12.52 -7.73 -20.68
CA ASN A 41 13.69 -8.61 -20.55
C ASN A 41 14.54 -8.28 -19.31
N PHE A 42 13.95 -7.60 -18.32
CA PHE A 42 14.66 -7.15 -17.12
C PHE A 42 14.30 -8.03 -15.92
N LEU A 43 15.28 -8.33 -15.05
CA LEU A 43 15.02 -9.02 -13.80
C LEU A 43 14.31 -8.08 -12.83
N SER A 44 13.24 -8.53 -12.15
CA SER A 44 12.46 -7.71 -11.22
C SER A 44 11.79 -6.48 -11.88
N THR A 45 11.21 -6.65 -13.07
CA THR A 45 10.42 -5.63 -13.79
C THR A 45 9.50 -4.76 -12.91
N PRO A 46 8.72 -5.30 -11.95
CA PRO A 46 7.83 -4.49 -11.12
C PRO A 46 8.55 -3.45 -10.24
N GLU A 47 9.82 -3.67 -9.90
CA GLU A 47 10.61 -2.74 -9.09
C GLU A 47 11.09 -1.52 -9.88
N GLY A 48 10.99 -1.54 -11.22
CA GLY A 48 11.50 -0.46 -12.08
C GLY A 48 10.46 0.17 -13.00
N TYR A 49 9.54 -0.62 -13.57
CA TYR A 49 8.64 -0.16 -14.62
C TYR A 49 7.79 1.04 -14.20
N PHE A 50 7.02 0.92 -13.12
CA PHE A 50 6.08 1.97 -12.69
C PHE A 50 6.81 3.25 -12.27
N HIS A 51 7.89 3.11 -11.49
CA HIS A 51 8.74 4.23 -11.08
C HIS A 51 9.31 4.97 -12.29
N THR A 52 9.81 4.22 -13.28
CA THR A 52 10.39 4.80 -14.49
C THR A 52 9.34 5.53 -15.31
N VAL A 53 8.17 4.93 -15.55
CA VAL A 53 7.12 5.60 -16.35
C VAL A 53 6.62 6.86 -15.65
N ILE A 54 6.25 6.78 -14.36
CA ILE A 54 5.62 7.91 -13.66
C ILE A 54 6.57 9.11 -13.52
N CYS A 55 7.87 8.87 -13.36
CA CYS A 55 8.86 9.92 -13.20
C CYS A 55 9.32 10.55 -14.52
N ASN A 56 9.16 9.86 -15.64
CA ASN A 56 9.46 10.44 -16.96
C ASN A 56 8.22 11.11 -17.58
N ALA A 57 7.01 10.75 -17.15
CA ALA A 57 5.77 11.41 -17.58
C ALA A 57 5.60 12.78 -16.92
N GLU A 58 5.64 13.85 -17.71
CA GLU A 58 5.55 15.24 -17.21
C GLU A 58 4.26 15.51 -16.43
N GLU A 59 3.14 14.99 -16.91
CA GLU A 59 1.83 15.16 -16.28
C GLU A 59 1.67 14.43 -14.94
N PHE A 60 2.53 13.43 -14.64
CA PHE A 60 2.42 12.62 -13.41
C PHE A 60 3.57 12.79 -12.41
N ARG A 61 4.75 13.30 -12.81
CA ARG A 61 5.92 13.34 -11.91
C ARG A 61 5.66 14.09 -10.60
N ASN A 62 4.82 15.12 -10.63
CA ASN A 62 4.42 15.92 -9.46
C ASN A 62 3.35 15.25 -8.58
N THR A 63 2.82 14.10 -8.97
CA THR A 63 1.79 13.35 -8.23
C THR A 63 2.37 12.21 -7.39
N THR A 64 3.70 12.09 -7.36
CA THR A 64 4.39 11.00 -6.69
C THR A 64 4.59 11.29 -5.20
N VAL A 65 4.48 10.23 -4.39
CA VAL A 65 4.85 10.23 -2.97
C VAL A 65 5.78 9.04 -2.76
N ASN A 66 6.97 9.27 -2.23
CA ASN A 66 8.00 8.24 -2.07
C ASN A 66 7.75 7.34 -0.85
N HIS A 67 6.62 6.61 -0.88
CA HIS A 67 6.24 5.66 0.15
C HIS A 67 5.22 4.66 -0.41
N ASP A 68 5.46 3.35 -0.24
CA ASP A 68 4.60 2.29 -0.78
C ASP A 68 3.49 1.83 0.18
N LEU A 69 3.29 2.55 1.29
CA LEU A 69 2.36 2.29 2.42
C LEU A 69 2.50 0.89 3.06
N HIS A 70 3.62 0.20 2.87
CA HIS A 70 3.92 -1.05 3.54
C HIS A 70 4.91 -0.82 4.70
N PHE A 71 4.63 -1.44 5.84
CA PHE A 71 5.66 -1.72 6.83
C PHE A 71 6.44 -2.97 6.40
N ILE A 72 7.73 -2.82 6.15
CA ILE A 72 8.63 -3.91 5.79
C ILE A 72 9.87 -3.84 6.66
N SER A 73 10.16 -4.92 7.37
CA SER A 73 11.38 -5.05 8.18
C SER A 73 12.48 -5.72 7.36
N TRP A 74 13.61 -5.04 7.22
CA TRP A 74 14.77 -5.50 6.46
C TRP A 74 16.01 -5.59 7.34
N ASP A 75 16.94 -6.47 6.96
CA ASP A 75 18.32 -6.37 7.40
C ASP A 75 18.92 -5.02 6.96
N ASN A 76 20.00 -4.58 7.62
CA ASN A 76 20.79 -3.44 7.15
C ASN A 76 22.25 -3.89 6.93
N PRO A 77 22.74 -3.99 5.67
CA PRO A 77 22.02 -3.69 4.42
C PRO A 77 20.94 -4.74 4.10
N PRO A 78 19.93 -4.39 3.27
CA PRO A 78 18.82 -5.29 2.95
C PRO A 78 19.31 -6.53 2.19
N LYS A 79 18.87 -7.71 2.65
CA LYS A 79 19.02 -8.98 1.92
C LYS A 79 17.95 -9.13 0.84
N GLN A 80 17.97 -10.22 0.08
CA GLN A 80 16.99 -10.49 -0.99
C GLN A 80 15.53 -10.56 -0.49
N HIS A 81 15.31 -10.96 0.76
CA HIS A 81 13.95 -11.11 1.30
C HIS A 81 13.83 -10.44 2.68
N PRO A 82 12.71 -9.76 2.97
CA PRO A 82 12.51 -9.10 4.25
C PRO A 82 12.32 -10.14 5.37
N HIS A 83 12.45 -9.69 6.62
CA HIS A 83 12.19 -10.51 7.79
C HIS A 83 10.72 -10.97 7.84
N VAL A 84 10.51 -12.12 8.48
CA VAL A 84 9.17 -12.53 8.87
C VAL A 84 8.77 -11.72 10.10
N LEU A 85 7.66 -11.01 10.01
CA LEU A 85 7.15 -10.19 11.09
C LEU A 85 6.55 -11.07 12.20
N THR A 86 6.89 -10.75 13.44
CA THR A 86 6.47 -11.47 14.65
C THR A 86 5.84 -10.51 15.65
N LEU A 87 5.44 -11.01 16.82
CA LEU A 87 4.92 -10.17 17.92
C LEU A 87 5.90 -9.06 18.35
N LYS A 88 7.21 -9.26 18.17
CA LYS A 88 8.24 -8.26 18.49
C LYS A 88 8.13 -7.02 17.61
N ASP A 89 7.67 -7.20 16.38
CA ASP A 89 7.57 -6.13 15.37
C ASP A 89 6.24 -5.38 15.45
N TYR A 90 5.26 -5.90 16.22
CA TYR A 90 3.89 -5.39 16.25
C TYR A 90 3.80 -3.90 16.57
N LYS A 91 4.54 -3.45 17.61
CA LYS A 91 4.54 -2.05 18.01
C LYS A 91 5.04 -1.14 16.89
N SER A 92 6.21 -1.46 16.32
CA SER A 92 6.80 -0.69 15.22
C SER A 92 5.90 -0.66 13.97
N MET A 93 5.24 -1.78 13.68
CA MET A 93 4.28 -1.88 12.59
C MET A 93 3.08 -0.94 12.79
N VAL A 94 2.48 -0.93 13.98
CA VAL A 94 1.36 -0.02 14.31
C VAL A 94 1.82 1.44 14.31
N ASP A 95 2.96 1.73 14.94
CA ASP A 95 3.51 3.08 15.08
C ASP A 95 3.93 3.68 13.73
N SER A 96 4.23 2.85 12.72
CA SER A 96 4.52 3.29 11.34
C SER A 96 3.33 3.93 10.62
N ASN A 97 2.11 3.72 11.11
CA ASN A 97 0.86 4.12 10.46
C ASN A 97 0.61 3.55 9.05
N ALA A 98 1.45 2.62 8.59
CA ALA A 98 1.30 1.94 7.30
C ALA A 98 0.02 1.12 7.24
N SER A 99 -0.67 1.16 6.10
CA SER A 99 -1.93 0.42 5.89
C SER A 99 -1.68 -1.08 5.67
N PHE A 100 -0.51 -1.44 5.17
CA PHE A 100 -0.12 -2.80 4.85
C PHE A 100 1.19 -3.17 5.55
N ALA A 101 1.46 -4.46 5.68
CA ALA A 101 2.72 -4.96 6.23
C ALA A 101 3.11 -6.29 5.56
N ARG A 102 4.41 -6.56 5.45
CA ARG A 102 4.92 -7.86 4.99
C ARG A 102 6.33 -8.16 5.55
N LYS A 103 6.74 -9.42 5.64
CA LYS A 103 6.00 -10.65 5.29
C LYS A 103 5.59 -11.42 6.54
N PHE A 104 4.46 -12.10 6.47
CA PHE A 104 3.99 -12.99 7.52
C PHE A 104 4.17 -14.44 7.06
N ARG A 105 4.48 -15.35 7.99
CA ARG A 105 4.27 -16.78 7.76
C ARG A 105 2.82 -17.13 8.10
N ARG A 106 2.38 -18.27 7.59
CA ARG A 106 1.09 -18.84 7.98
C ARG A 106 1.09 -19.11 9.49
N ASN A 107 -0.01 -18.76 10.15
CA ASN A 107 -0.25 -18.99 11.59
C ASN A 107 0.76 -18.29 12.53
N GLU A 108 1.33 -17.16 12.12
CA GLU A 108 2.12 -16.32 13.04
C GLU A 108 1.19 -15.62 14.05
N LEU A 109 1.55 -15.67 15.34
CA LEU A 109 0.75 -15.10 16.44
C LEU A 109 0.49 -13.59 16.30
N VAL A 110 1.32 -12.89 15.54
CA VAL A 110 1.10 -11.46 15.25
C VAL A 110 -0.17 -11.22 14.42
N LEU A 111 -0.58 -12.20 13.60
CA LEU A 111 -1.81 -12.13 12.82
C LEU A 111 -3.04 -12.11 13.74
N ASP A 112 -3.06 -12.97 14.76
CA ASP A 112 -4.13 -13.00 15.77
C ASP A 112 -4.19 -11.67 16.56
N LYS A 113 -3.02 -11.08 16.84
CA LYS A 113 -2.94 -9.77 17.49
C LYS A 113 -3.43 -8.63 16.58
N ILE A 114 -3.16 -8.68 15.28
CA ILE A 114 -3.72 -7.72 14.31
C ILE A 114 -5.24 -7.85 14.25
N ASP A 115 -5.74 -9.08 14.11
CA ASP A 115 -7.16 -9.39 14.02
C ASP A 115 -7.92 -8.88 15.23
N SER A 116 -7.45 -9.18 16.44
CA SER A 116 -8.10 -8.77 17.68
C SER A 116 -7.99 -7.26 17.97
N GLU A 117 -6.80 -6.68 17.90
CA GLU A 117 -6.53 -5.33 18.42
C GLU A 117 -6.74 -4.22 17.39
N LEU A 118 -6.48 -4.49 16.10
CA LEU A 118 -6.57 -3.47 15.05
C LEU A 118 -7.87 -3.57 14.25
N LEU A 119 -8.33 -4.80 14.02
CA LEU A 119 -9.49 -5.08 13.20
C LEU A 119 -10.76 -5.39 14.03
N GLY A 120 -10.61 -5.66 15.33
CA GLY A 120 -11.74 -6.01 16.19
C GLY A 120 -12.44 -7.31 15.75
N ARG A 121 -11.71 -8.21 15.10
CA ARG A 121 -12.23 -9.50 14.62
C ARG A 121 -12.38 -10.46 15.81
N LYS A 122 -13.58 -11.02 15.97
CA LYS A 122 -13.83 -12.11 16.92
C LYS A 122 -13.18 -13.41 16.42
N ILE A 123 -12.91 -14.35 17.34
CA ILE A 123 -12.45 -15.70 17.00
C ILE A 123 -13.45 -16.34 16.02
N ASP A 124 -12.94 -16.89 14.92
CA ASP A 124 -13.72 -17.49 13.82
C ASP A 124 -14.78 -16.56 13.19
N GLY A 125 -14.66 -15.24 13.42
CA GLY A 125 -15.57 -14.22 12.91
C GLY A 125 -14.98 -13.40 11.76
N PHE A 126 -15.79 -12.49 11.24
CA PHE A 126 -15.38 -11.52 10.22
C PHE A 126 -15.00 -10.17 10.85
N VAL A 127 -14.20 -9.39 10.14
CA VAL A 127 -13.89 -8.01 10.54
C VAL A 127 -15.17 -7.17 10.42
N PRO A 128 -15.67 -6.57 11.51
CA PRO A 128 -16.89 -5.77 11.46
C PRO A 128 -16.64 -4.49 10.65
N GLY A 129 -17.46 -4.26 9.63
CA GLY A 129 -17.55 -2.97 8.95
C GLY A 129 -18.62 -2.08 9.58
N SER A 130 -18.65 -0.79 9.24
CA SER A 130 -19.69 0.14 9.71
C SER A 130 -21.11 -0.21 9.26
N TRP A 131 -21.24 -1.18 8.35
CA TRP A 131 -22.50 -1.75 7.87
C TRP A 131 -23.08 -2.82 8.81
N PHE A 132 -22.33 -3.28 9.83
CA PHE A 132 -22.73 -4.33 10.75
C PHE A 132 -22.61 -3.86 12.21
N ASP A 133 -23.73 -3.83 12.95
CA ASP A 133 -23.78 -3.29 14.32
C ASP A 133 -23.69 -4.38 15.41
N GLY A 134 -23.11 -5.54 15.10
CA GLY A 134 -22.83 -6.57 16.10
C GLY A 134 -24.08 -7.32 16.58
N GLY A 135 -24.60 -8.22 15.74
CA GLY A 135 -25.48 -9.29 16.20
C GLY A 135 -24.69 -10.43 16.85
N ASP A 136 -25.30 -11.17 17.77
CA ASP A 136 -24.73 -12.43 18.25
C ASP A 136 -24.58 -13.40 17.08
N ALA A 137 -23.42 -14.08 16.97
CA ALA A 137 -23.15 -15.04 15.89
C ALA A 137 -24.15 -16.23 15.87
N ASN A 138 -24.93 -16.39 16.94
CA ASN A 138 -25.96 -17.43 17.11
C ASN A 138 -27.39 -16.93 16.85
N SER A 139 -27.61 -15.65 16.57
CA SER A 139 -28.94 -15.15 16.20
C SER A 139 -29.05 -14.98 14.69
N THR A 140 -30.18 -15.39 14.12
CA THR A 140 -30.50 -15.15 12.71
C THR A 140 -30.43 -13.65 12.47
N ILE A 141 -29.40 -13.19 11.75
CA ILE A 141 -29.18 -11.78 11.46
C ILE A 141 -30.38 -11.31 10.64
N SER A 142 -31.30 -10.60 11.30
CA SER A 142 -32.43 -9.96 10.64
C SER A 142 -31.90 -9.00 9.57
N GLU A 143 -32.44 -9.05 8.36
CA GLU A 143 -32.13 -8.11 7.25
C GLU A 143 -32.17 -6.64 7.69
N TYR A 144 -32.88 -6.34 8.78
CA TYR A 144 -33.01 -5.03 9.41
C TYR A 144 -31.75 -4.47 10.10
N ILE A 145 -30.64 -5.21 10.19
CA ILE A 145 -29.37 -4.72 10.77
C ILE A 145 -28.48 -4.02 9.74
N LEU A 146 -28.81 -4.10 8.44
CA LEU A 146 -28.04 -3.44 7.38
C LEU A 146 -28.26 -1.92 7.43
N ARG A 147 -27.29 -1.21 8.00
CA ARG A 147 -27.21 0.26 7.87
C ARG A 147 -26.91 0.64 6.42
N ASN A 148 -27.20 1.90 6.08
CA ASN A 148 -26.90 2.46 4.77
C ASN A 148 -25.44 2.17 4.34
N ILE A 149 -25.30 1.24 3.39
CA ILE A 149 -24.01 0.76 2.87
C ILE A 149 -23.23 1.81 2.06
N THR A 150 -23.86 2.94 1.74
CA THR A 150 -23.21 4.06 1.03
C THR A 150 -22.53 5.05 1.99
N SER A 151 -22.82 4.99 3.29
CA SER A 151 -22.20 5.87 4.29
C SER A 151 -20.82 5.35 4.68
N LEU A 152 -19.77 6.09 4.31
CA LEU A 152 -18.41 5.85 4.78
C LEU A 152 -18.17 6.50 6.15
N ARG A 153 -17.73 5.72 7.13
CA ARG A 153 -17.33 6.21 8.46
C ARG A 153 -15.87 5.87 8.73
N PRO A 154 -14.96 6.87 8.73
CA PRO A 154 -13.55 6.63 9.01
C PRO A 154 -13.32 6.05 10.42
N GLY A 155 -12.79 4.82 10.49
CA GLY A 155 -12.37 4.20 11.75
C GLY A 155 -10.92 4.56 12.14
N PRO A 156 -10.39 3.95 13.22
CA PRO A 156 -9.00 4.17 13.66
C PRO A 156 -7.95 3.92 12.56
N GLY A 157 -8.16 2.91 11.71
CA GLY A 157 -7.27 2.64 10.58
C GLY A 157 -7.21 3.78 9.55
N ALA A 158 -8.36 4.41 9.27
CA ALA A 158 -8.40 5.57 8.37
C ALA A 158 -7.68 6.79 8.98
N GLN A 159 -7.73 6.94 10.32
CA GLN A 159 -6.97 8.00 11.00
C GLN A 159 -5.46 7.77 10.93
N ARG A 160 -4.99 6.51 11.10
CA ARG A 160 -3.57 6.18 10.90
C ARG A 160 -3.12 6.48 9.47
N MET A 161 -3.88 6.04 8.47
CA MET A 161 -3.57 6.34 7.07
C MET A 161 -3.53 7.85 6.82
N LYS A 162 -4.51 8.61 7.32
CA LYS A 162 -4.51 10.08 7.22
C LYS A 162 -3.26 10.69 7.86
N SER A 163 -2.86 10.21 9.04
CA SER A 163 -1.66 10.67 9.74
C SER A 163 -0.40 10.41 8.93
N LEU A 164 -0.25 9.19 8.38
CA LEU A 164 0.88 8.83 7.51
C LEU A 164 0.94 9.76 6.28
N ILE A 165 -0.15 9.88 5.54
CA ILE A 165 -0.19 10.72 4.33
C ILE A 165 0.11 12.19 4.67
N SER A 166 -0.47 12.72 5.75
CA SER A 166 -0.20 14.09 6.18
C SER A 166 1.28 14.29 6.52
N SER A 167 1.91 13.32 7.19
CA SER A 167 3.35 13.36 7.51
C SER A 167 4.21 13.32 6.25
N LEU A 168 3.88 12.47 5.28
CA LEU A 168 4.63 12.34 4.03
C LEU A 168 4.58 13.63 3.20
N LEU A 169 3.41 14.27 3.14
CA LEU A 169 3.20 15.50 2.38
C LEU A 169 3.77 16.75 3.06
N SER A 170 4.02 16.70 4.37
CA SER A 170 4.60 17.80 5.16
C SER A 170 6.10 17.62 5.44
N ASP A 171 6.71 16.56 4.92
CA ASP A 171 8.14 16.31 5.03
C ASP A 171 8.92 17.48 4.41
N LYS A 172 9.87 18.04 5.16
CA LYS A 172 10.67 19.19 4.71
C LYS A 172 11.49 18.87 3.45
N ASP A 173 11.86 17.61 3.31
CA ASP A 173 12.66 17.11 2.21
C ASP A 173 11.78 16.50 1.10
N PHE A 174 10.45 16.66 1.16
CA PHE A 174 9.51 16.12 0.17
C PHE A 174 9.97 16.41 -1.26
N SER A 175 10.39 17.65 -1.53
CA SER A 175 10.90 18.10 -2.83
C SER A 175 12.10 17.33 -3.35
N SER A 176 12.99 16.89 -2.44
CA SER A 176 14.20 16.14 -2.77
C SER A 176 13.98 14.63 -2.86
N LYS A 177 12.85 14.14 -2.33
CA LYS A 177 12.52 12.71 -2.21
C LYS A 177 11.62 12.21 -3.34
N HIS A 178 11.08 13.09 -4.18
CA HIS A 178 10.29 12.73 -5.36
C HIS A 178 11.01 13.09 -6.66
N CYS A 179 10.59 12.51 -7.77
CA CYS A 179 11.31 12.58 -9.05
C CYS A 179 10.95 13.79 -9.91
N ILE A 180 10.95 14.99 -9.30
CA ILE A 180 10.84 16.28 -10.00
C ILE A 180 12.23 16.78 -10.37
#